data_AF-A0A3B9ZD68-F1
#
_entry.id   AF-A0A3B9ZD68-F1
#
_cell.length_a   1.000
_cell.length_b   1.000
_cell.length_c   1.000
_cell.angle_alpha   90.00
_cell.angle_beta   90.00
_cell.angle_gamma   90.00
#
_symmetry.space_group_name_H-M   'P 1'
#
loop_
_entity.id
_entity.type
_entity.pdbx_description
1 polymer ?
#
loop_
_entity_poly.entity_id
_entity_poly.type
_entity_poly.pdbx_seq_one_letter_code
_entity_poly.pdbx_strand_id
1 'polypeptide(L)'
;MQAYSKDYLDDVVENQGKLFDLVAQEYPDKDTEAFISAYMQSKTRKCIDESQAYINTMSARDLLVYFCEKEDYNFKSGKALDGFMPDWIGEFYAYYQWYYNIPSSEVINKVPLNFLVKAYHGLHDLDLELAVKKVGEQ
;
A
#
# COMPACT_ATOMS: atom_id res chain seq x y z
N MET A 1 -5.64 15.79 12.56
CA MET A 1 -5.76 14.54 13.35
C MET A 1 -5.42 13.43 12.38
N GLN A 2 -4.36 12.68 12.62
CA GLN A 2 -3.94 11.54 11.80
C GLN A 2 -4.91 10.37 11.96
N ALA A 3 -4.86 9.38 11.07
CA ALA A 3 -5.80 8.26 11.06
C ALA A 3 -5.75 7.42 12.36
N TYR A 4 -4.56 7.23 12.93
CA TYR A 4 -4.35 6.44 14.16
C TYR A 4 -3.05 6.81 14.89
N SER A 5 -2.74 6.16 16.02
CA SER A 5 -1.53 6.49 16.81
C SER A 5 -0.26 6.29 15.99
N LYS A 6 0.73 7.15 16.20
CA LYS A 6 2.06 6.99 15.61
C LYS A 6 2.71 5.65 16.01
N ASP A 7 2.33 5.10 17.16
CA ASP A 7 2.85 3.81 17.65
C ASP A 7 2.53 2.63 16.72
N TYR A 8 1.47 2.73 15.91
CA TYR A 8 1.10 1.71 14.92
C TYR A 8 1.53 2.06 13.49
N LEU A 9 2.08 3.27 13.29
CA LEU A 9 2.41 3.78 11.96
C LEU A 9 3.49 2.93 11.30
N ASP A 10 4.59 2.74 12.00
CA ASP A 10 5.77 2.06 11.46
C ASP A 10 5.42 0.61 11.06
N ASP A 11 4.67 -0.09 11.92
CA ASP A 11 4.18 -1.44 11.65
C ASP A 11 3.27 -1.50 10.42
N VAL A 12 2.31 -0.57 10.28
CA VAL A 12 1.39 -0.56 9.13
C VAL A 12 2.10 -0.19 7.84
N VAL A 13 3.04 0.77 7.90
CA VAL A 13 3.84 1.22 6.75
C VAL A 13 4.74 0.09 6.26
N GLU A 14 5.54 -0.48 7.15
CA GLU A 14 6.47 -1.56 6.83
C GLU A 14 5.72 -2.81 6.34
N ASN A 15 4.61 -3.18 6.98
CA ASN A 15 3.85 -4.37 6.59
C ASN A 15 3.15 -4.21 5.24
N GLN A 16 2.68 -3.01 4.89
CA GLN A 16 2.09 -2.76 3.57
C GLN A 16 3.15 -2.76 2.47
N GLY A 17 4.34 -2.19 2.72
CA GLY A 17 5.48 -2.31 1.81
C GLY A 17 5.81 -3.78 1.53
N LYS A 18 6.04 -4.53 2.60
CA LYS A 18 6.31 -5.99 2.53
C LYS A 18 5.23 -6.77 1.81
N LEU A 19 3.94 -6.42 1.99
CA LEU A 19 2.84 -7.06 1.29
C LEU A 19 2.96 -6.86 -0.23
N PHE A 20 3.27 -5.65 -0.67
CA PHE A 20 3.36 -5.34 -2.09
C PHE A 20 4.59 -5.97 -2.73
N ASP A 21 5.72 -5.96 -2.01
CA ASP A 21 6.95 -6.64 -2.41
C ASP A 21 6.78 -8.16 -2.49
N LEU A 22 6.15 -8.77 -1.48
CA LEU A 22 5.81 -10.19 -1.45
C LEU A 22 5.02 -10.59 -2.70
N VAL A 23 4.00 -9.81 -3.07
CA VAL A 23 3.18 -10.09 -4.25
C VAL A 23 3.99 -10.00 -5.54
N ALA A 24 4.83 -8.97 -5.67
CA ALA A 24 5.68 -8.82 -6.85
C ALA A 24 6.69 -9.97 -7.00
N GLN A 25 7.26 -10.45 -5.90
CA GLN A 25 8.27 -11.50 -5.89
C GLN A 25 7.68 -12.90 -6.09
N GLU A 26 6.57 -13.23 -5.42
CA GLU A 26 5.97 -14.57 -5.49
C GLU A 26 5.13 -14.79 -6.76
N TYR A 27 4.64 -13.71 -7.37
CA TYR A 27 3.76 -13.75 -8.53
C TYR A 27 4.31 -12.93 -9.71
N PRO A 28 5.49 -13.26 -10.25
CA PRO A 28 6.17 -12.46 -11.27
C PRO A 28 5.39 -12.36 -12.60
N ASP A 29 4.51 -13.32 -12.88
CA ASP A 29 3.64 -13.37 -14.06
C ASP A 29 2.24 -12.75 -13.83
N LYS A 30 2.03 -12.10 -12.67
CA LYS A 30 0.77 -11.47 -12.29
C LYS A 30 0.90 -9.96 -12.23
N ASP A 31 -0.21 -9.29 -12.46
CA ASP A 31 -0.29 -7.82 -12.45
C ASP A 31 -0.27 -7.28 -11.01
N THR A 32 0.90 -6.82 -10.56
CA THR A 32 1.06 -6.19 -9.24
C THR A 32 0.26 -4.90 -9.13
N GLU A 33 0.15 -4.11 -10.21
CA GLU A 33 -0.60 -2.85 -10.18
C GLU A 33 -2.10 -3.10 -9.96
N ALA A 34 -2.65 -4.14 -10.60
CA ALA A 34 -4.02 -4.56 -10.38
C ALA A 34 -4.27 -5.05 -8.95
N PHE A 35 -3.31 -5.77 -8.35
CA PHE A 35 -3.37 -6.17 -6.94
C PHE A 35 -3.40 -4.96 -6.02
N ILE A 36 -2.44 -4.03 -6.16
CA ILE A 36 -2.36 -2.81 -5.35
C ILE A 36 -3.67 -2.03 -5.44
N SER A 37 -4.20 -1.90 -6.67
CA SER A 37 -5.46 -1.18 -6.90
C SER A 37 -6.64 -1.84 -6.19
N ALA A 38 -6.77 -3.16 -6.29
CA ALA A 38 -7.82 -3.91 -5.62
C ALA A 38 -7.69 -3.85 -4.09
N TYR A 39 -6.47 -4.04 -3.58
CA TYR A 39 -6.17 -3.99 -2.16
C TYR A 39 -6.50 -2.62 -1.54
N MET A 40 -6.05 -1.52 -2.15
CA MET A 40 -6.31 -0.16 -1.66
C MET A 40 -7.80 0.22 -1.66
N GLN A 41 -8.63 -0.48 -2.43
CA GLN A 41 -10.08 -0.26 -2.48
C GLN A 41 -10.88 -1.29 -1.66
N SER A 42 -10.21 -2.21 -0.98
CA SER A 42 -10.82 -3.36 -0.31
C SER A 42 -11.36 -3.05 1.08
N LYS A 43 -12.24 -3.92 1.60
CA LYS A 43 -12.68 -3.86 2.98
C LYS A 43 -11.54 -4.24 3.93
N THR A 44 -10.68 -5.15 3.51
CA THR A 44 -9.48 -5.55 4.26
C THR A 44 -8.59 -4.34 4.57
N ARG A 45 -8.26 -3.53 3.56
CA ARG A 45 -7.47 -2.30 3.76
C ARG A 45 -8.24 -1.25 4.56
N LYS A 46 -9.55 -1.11 4.34
CA LYS A 46 -10.41 -0.23 5.15
C LYS A 46 -10.37 -0.58 6.65
N CYS A 47 -10.32 -1.85 7.01
CA CYS A 47 -10.18 -2.25 8.41
C CYS A 47 -8.87 -1.74 9.04
N ILE A 48 -7.80 -1.64 8.27
CA ILE A 48 -6.52 -1.07 8.74
C ILE A 48 -6.61 0.45 8.85
N ASP A 49 -7.27 1.12 7.90
CA ASP A 49 -7.55 2.56 7.99
C ASP A 49 -8.32 2.90 9.29
N GLU A 50 -9.22 2.00 9.72
CA GLU A 50 -10.02 2.09 10.95
C GLU A 50 -9.32 1.49 12.19
N SER A 51 -8.05 1.10 12.08
CA SER A 51 -7.22 0.57 13.19
C SER A 51 -7.76 -0.69 13.87
N GLN A 52 -8.32 -1.62 13.10
CA GLN A 52 -8.74 -2.90 13.65
C GLN A 52 -7.53 -3.76 14.05
N ALA A 53 -7.29 -3.84 15.36
CA ALA A 53 -6.10 -4.48 15.95
C ALA A 53 -5.77 -5.87 15.36
N TYR A 54 -6.77 -6.73 15.18
CA TYR A 54 -6.57 -8.09 14.65
C TYR A 54 -5.90 -8.09 13.27
N ILE A 55 -6.36 -7.24 12.36
CA ILE A 55 -5.83 -7.16 10.99
C ILE A 55 -4.50 -6.42 10.97
N ASN A 56 -4.33 -5.38 11.79
CA ASN A 56 -3.07 -4.63 11.90
C ASN A 56 -1.90 -5.50 12.38
N THR A 57 -2.16 -6.54 13.16
CA THR A 57 -1.13 -7.45 13.68
C THR A 57 -0.78 -8.61 12.73
N MET A 58 -1.47 -8.74 11.59
CA MET A 58 -1.19 -9.82 10.63
C MET A 58 0.15 -9.58 9.92
N SER A 59 0.91 -10.66 9.72
CA SER A 59 2.06 -10.61 8.82
C SER A 59 1.62 -10.33 7.38
N ALA A 60 2.51 -9.78 6.55
CA ALA A 60 2.23 -9.54 5.13
C ALA A 60 1.66 -10.79 4.40
N ARG A 61 2.16 -11.99 4.72
CA ARG A 61 1.67 -13.23 4.12
C ARG A 61 0.28 -13.60 4.63
N ASP A 62 0.03 -13.51 5.94
CA ASP A 62 -1.31 -13.80 6.49
C ASP A 62 -2.33 -12.78 5.99
N LEU A 63 -1.93 -11.52 5.86
CA LEU A 63 -2.75 -10.44 5.33
C LEU A 63 -3.08 -10.67 3.85
N LEU A 64 -2.13 -11.17 3.06
CA LEU A 64 -2.38 -11.54 1.66
C LEU A 64 -3.42 -12.67 1.56
N VAL A 65 -3.24 -13.73 2.35
CA VAL A 65 -4.19 -14.86 2.39
C VAL A 65 -5.57 -14.37 2.82
N TYR A 66 -5.64 -13.59 3.89
CA TYR A 66 -6.89 -12.99 4.38
C TYR A 66 -7.57 -12.14 3.32
N PHE A 67 -6.83 -11.26 2.65
CA PHE A 67 -7.35 -10.42 1.57
C PHE A 67 -7.93 -11.27 0.43
N CYS A 68 -7.18 -12.26 -0.05
CA CYS A 68 -7.65 -13.15 -1.12
C CYS A 68 -8.93 -13.90 -0.74
N GLU A 69 -9.01 -14.41 0.49
CA GLU A 69 -10.20 -15.13 0.97
C GLU A 69 -11.41 -14.22 1.20
N LYS A 70 -11.22 -13.02 1.79
CA LYS A 70 -12.33 -12.14 2.16
C LYS A 70 -12.87 -11.32 1.01
N GLU A 71 -12.03 -10.99 0.05
CA GLU A 71 -12.41 -10.19 -1.12
C GLU A 71 -12.65 -11.06 -2.36
N ASP A 72 -12.52 -12.40 -2.24
CA ASP A 72 -12.57 -13.34 -3.38
C ASP A 72 -11.61 -12.92 -4.51
N TYR A 73 -10.43 -12.43 -4.12
CA TYR A 73 -9.47 -11.86 -5.06
C TYR A 73 -8.70 -12.95 -5.78
N ASN A 74 -8.69 -12.86 -7.11
CA ASN A 74 -7.93 -13.73 -7.98
C ASN A 74 -6.93 -12.89 -8.78
N PHE A 75 -5.66 -13.31 -8.77
CA PHE A 75 -4.60 -12.60 -9.48
C PHE A 75 -4.85 -12.57 -10.99
N LYS A 76 -4.73 -11.38 -11.58
CA LYS A 76 -4.79 -11.18 -13.02
C LYS A 76 -3.43 -11.48 -13.64
N SER A 77 -3.43 -12.13 -14.80
CA SER A 77 -2.21 -12.29 -15.60
C SER A 77 -1.67 -10.92 -16.02
N GLY A 78 -0.36 -10.75 -15.94
CA GLY A 78 0.29 -9.48 -16.25
C GLY A 78 1.78 -9.56 -16.01
N LYS A 79 2.35 -8.48 -15.49
CA LYS A 79 3.76 -8.43 -15.07
C LYS A 79 3.85 -7.85 -13.68
N ALA A 80 4.82 -8.33 -12.91
CA ALA A 80 5.13 -7.72 -11.64
C ALA A 80 5.75 -6.33 -11.82
N LEU A 81 5.62 -5.51 -10.78
CA LEU A 81 6.48 -4.33 -10.61
C LEU A 81 7.86 -4.82 -10.15
N ASP A 82 8.92 -4.22 -10.70
CA ASP A 82 10.29 -4.71 -10.50
C ASP A 82 11.04 -3.96 -9.39
N GLY A 83 12.06 -4.62 -8.83
CA GLY A 83 12.99 -4.04 -7.85
C GLY A 83 12.31 -3.69 -6.52
N PHE A 84 12.73 -2.59 -5.90
CA PHE A 84 12.21 -2.11 -4.61
C PHE A 84 10.97 -1.19 -4.75
N MET A 85 10.48 -1.00 -5.98
CA MET A 85 9.33 -0.15 -6.25
C MET A 85 8.04 -0.59 -5.56
N PRO A 86 7.67 -1.90 -5.52
CA PRO A 86 6.45 -2.33 -4.86
C PRO A 86 6.45 -1.99 -3.37
N ASP A 87 7.57 -2.28 -2.69
CA ASP A 87 7.77 -2.02 -1.26
C ASP A 87 7.56 -0.53 -0.94
N TRP A 88 8.31 0.33 -1.62
CA TRP A 88 8.23 1.77 -1.41
C TRP A 88 6.84 2.34 -1.74
N ILE A 89 6.15 1.85 -2.77
CA ILE A 89 4.78 2.28 -3.08
C ILE A 89 3.82 1.87 -1.96
N GLY A 90 4.00 0.69 -1.38
CA GLY A 90 3.22 0.22 -0.24
C GLY A 90 3.40 1.13 0.97
N GLU A 91 4.65 1.43 1.32
CA GLU A 91 5.00 2.36 2.41
C GLU A 91 4.42 3.75 2.15
N PHE A 92 4.60 4.28 0.94
CA PHE A 92 4.12 5.60 0.54
C PHE A 92 2.62 5.73 0.74
N TYR A 93 1.84 4.76 0.25
CA TYR A 93 0.39 4.82 0.38
C TYR A 93 -0.09 4.70 1.83
N ALA A 94 0.52 3.82 2.63
CA ALA A 94 0.18 3.66 4.03
C ALA A 94 0.47 4.96 4.82
N TYR A 95 1.64 5.56 4.60
CA TYR A 95 2.01 6.81 5.25
C TYR A 95 1.13 7.97 4.77
N TYR A 96 0.82 8.07 3.46
CA TYR A 96 -0.06 9.10 2.91
C TYR A 96 -1.46 9.04 3.52
N GLN A 97 -2.04 7.84 3.59
CA GLN A 97 -3.33 7.56 4.22
C GLN A 97 -3.35 8.07 5.67
N TRP A 98 -2.35 7.69 6.45
CA TRP A 98 -2.24 8.09 7.85
C TRP A 98 -2.04 9.60 8.03
N TYR A 99 -1.13 10.19 7.25
CA TYR A 99 -0.73 11.59 7.36
C TYR A 99 -1.88 12.55 7.02
N TYR A 100 -2.57 12.30 5.90
CA TYR A 100 -3.70 13.12 5.47
C TYR A 100 -5.04 12.70 6.08
N ASN A 101 -5.08 11.56 6.77
CA ASN A 101 -6.28 11.00 7.38
C ASN A 101 -7.46 10.93 6.41
N ILE A 102 -7.22 10.35 5.24
CA ILE A 102 -8.25 10.03 4.25
C ILE A 102 -8.28 8.52 4.02
N PRO A 103 -9.41 7.95 3.58
CA PRO A 103 -9.50 6.51 3.28
C PRO A 103 -8.49 6.09 2.22
N SER A 104 -7.91 4.89 2.36
CA SER A 104 -7.00 4.29 1.36
C SER A 104 -7.59 4.29 -0.07
N SER A 105 -8.90 4.05 -0.18
CA SER A 105 -9.63 4.10 -1.44
C SER A 105 -9.66 5.50 -2.06
N GLU A 106 -9.61 6.56 -1.26
CA GLU A 106 -9.48 7.93 -1.74
C GLU A 106 -8.02 8.28 -2.06
N VAL A 107 -7.06 7.75 -1.29
CA VAL A 107 -5.62 7.96 -1.54
C VAL A 107 -5.24 7.52 -2.95
N ILE A 108 -5.61 6.31 -3.35
CA ILE A 108 -5.24 5.78 -4.68
C ILE A 108 -5.92 6.54 -5.83
N ASN A 109 -7.06 7.19 -5.57
CA ASN A 109 -7.72 8.05 -6.54
C ASN A 109 -7.04 9.43 -6.62
N LYS A 110 -6.61 9.99 -5.48
CA LYS A 110 -5.92 11.28 -5.40
C LYS A 110 -4.49 11.22 -5.91
N VAL A 111 -3.79 10.12 -5.62
CA VAL A 111 -2.44 9.83 -6.08
C VAL A 111 -2.49 8.55 -6.89
N PRO A 112 -2.71 8.63 -8.21
CA PRO A 112 -2.81 7.45 -9.06
C PRO A 112 -1.52 6.62 -9.07
N LEU A 113 -1.66 5.30 -9.09
CA LEU A 113 -0.51 4.38 -9.09
C LEU A 113 0.44 4.61 -10.26
N ASN A 114 -0.09 4.87 -11.45
CA ASN A 114 0.73 5.15 -12.64
C ASN A 114 1.60 6.42 -12.50
N PHE A 115 1.20 7.37 -11.66
CA PHE A 115 2.00 8.54 -11.33
C PHE A 115 3.16 8.14 -10.43
N LEU A 116 2.91 7.37 -9.37
CA LEU A 116 3.97 6.90 -8.47
C LEU A 116 5.00 6.03 -9.17
N VAL A 117 4.57 5.11 -10.04
CA VAL A 117 5.48 4.28 -10.84
C VAL A 117 6.41 5.14 -11.70
N LYS A 118 5.91 6.22 -12.31
CA LYS A 118 6.73 7.14 -13.11
C LYS A 118 7.61 8.06 -12.27
N ALA A 119 7.10 8.48 -11.10
CA ALA A 119 7.78 9.41 -10.21
C ALA A 119 8.78 8.72 -9.27
N TYR A 120 8.76 7.38 -9.18
CA TYR A 120 9.57 6.57 -8.26
C TYR A 120 11.03 7.02 -8.21
N HIS A 121 11.70 7.08 -9.37
CA HIS A 121 13.12 7.47 -9.42
C HIS A 121 13.42 8.87 -8.86
N GLY A 122 12.45 9.79 -8.89
CA GLY A 122 12.62 11.14 -8.34
C GLY A 122 12.14 11.31 -6.90
N LEU A 123 11.42 10.32 -6.35
CA LEU A 123 10.82 10.38 -5.02
C LEU A 123 11.43 9.38 -4.02
N HIS A 124 11.89 8.21 -4.47
CA HIS A 124 12.33 7.14 -3.58
C HIS A 124 13.62 7.43 -2.80
N ASP A 125 14.44 8.37 -3.28
CA ASP A 125 15.65 8.84 -2.57
C ASP A 125 15.32 9.85 -1.45
N LEU A 126 14.09 10.35 -1.40
CA LEU A 126 13.64 11.25 -0.34
C LEU A 126 13.24 10.44 0.89
N ASP A 127 13.31 11.09 2.05
CA ASP A 127 12.60 10.62 3.23
C ASP A 127 11.09 10.45 2.91
N LEU A 128 10.49 9.37 3.41
CA LEU A 128 9.11 8.99 3.10
C LEU A 128 8.12 10.11 3.43
N GLU A 129 8.29 10.79 4.58
CA GLU A 129 7.44 11.91 4.98
C GLU A 129 7.57 13.08 4.00
N LEU A 130 8.80 13.38 3.57
CA LEU A 130 9.06 14.44 2.60
C LEU A 130 8.44 14.12 1.23
N ALA A 131 8.52 12.87 0.77
CA ALA A 131 7.89 12.44 -0.47
C ALA A 131 6.36 12.60 -0.40
N VAL A 132 5.73 12.15 0.69
CA VAL A 132 4.28 12.25 0.91
C VAL A 132 3.80 13.70 0.97
N LYS A 133 4.52 14.56 1.69
CA LYS A 133 4.21 16.01 1.76
C LYS A 133 4.28 16.65 0.38
N LYS A 134 5.39 16.43 -0.34
CA LYS A 134 5.62 17.01 -1.67
C LYS A 134 4.58 16.61 -2.71
N VAL A 135 4.07 15.39 -2.64
CA VAL A 135 3.01 14.91 -3.53
C VAL A 135 1.64 15.42 -3.08
N GLY A 136 1.38 15.52 -1.78
CA GLY A 136 0.05 15.94 -1.29
C GLY A 136 -0.18 17.46 -1.22
N GLU A 137 0.87 18.27 -1.34
CA GLU A 137 0.80 19.74 -1.50
C GLU A 137 0.46 20.20 -2.92
N GLN A 138 0.40 19.28 -3.89
CA GLN A 138 0.00 19.53 -5.28
C GLN A 138 -1.51 19.37 -5.46
#